data_AF-A0A1C5BHP2-F1
#
_entry.id   AF-A0A1C5BHP2-F1
#
_cell.length_a   1.000
_cell.length_b   1.000
_cell.length_c   1.000
_cell.angle_alpha   90.00
_cell.angle_beta   90.00
_cell.angle_gamma   90.00
#
_symmetry.space_group_name_H-M   'P 1'
#
loop_
_entity.id
_entity.type
_entity.pdbx_description
1 polymer ?
#
loop_
_entity_poly.entity_id
_entity_poly.type
_entity_poly.pdbx_seq_one_letter_code
_entity_poly.pdbx_strand_id
1 'polypeptide(L)'
;MTRLQRRLLASLDPCSRAKWDADAVRDEVRGYVLEHLHNERAVLVVDETGDVKKGIGTVGVQRQHTGTAGRIENAQVAVYLVYAGQRRHAAVDRELYVPRSWTTDPDRCRAAGLGEETAFATNPELAAYMVARFLDAGHRAAWVAGDEVYGGNPKLRSTLEEHGTGYVLAVACSHEAATSAEKFRADTLAKKVPKRAWQKLSAGTGAKGHRCDDWAVIDLANPDPGSRQLLIRRNRTTGELAYCRCYSPTPVPLIELVRVAGSRWRVEEFFQSGKGLAGLDEHQVRRYASWSRWVTLAMLAHAFLAVVRADEHARRPAPDGLTPLTCNDIQHLWADTARSGHSACWLYSKTSTRPPQARCSRH
;
A
#
# COMPACT_ATOMS: atom_id res chain seq x y z
N MET A 1 8.46 -3.99 25.17
CA MET A 1 7.73 -5.01 24.38
C MET A 1 6.27 -4.63 24.30
N THR A 2 5.76 -4.34 23.10
CA THR A 2 4.34 -4.03 22.86
C THR A 2 3.48 -5.28 23.06
N ARG A 3 2.18 -5.11 23.35
CA ARG A 3 1.21 -6.23 23.48
C ARG A 3 1.22 -7.15 22.25
N LEU A 4 1.51 -6.59 21.07
CA LEU A 4 1.63 -7.29 19.79
C LEU A 4 2.75 -8.34 19.79
N GLN A 5 3.94 -7.99 20.29
CA GLN A 5 5.09 -8.91 20.32
C GLN A 5 4.86 -10.14 21.19
N ARG A 6 4.07 -10.02 22.28
CA ARG A 6 3.73 -11.16 23.15
C ARG A 6 2.67 -12.08 22.53
N ARG A 7 1.76 -11.54 21.70
CA ARG A 7 0.80 -12.35 20.93
C ARG A 7 1.48 -13.08 19.76
N LEU A 8 2.42 -12.43 19.09
CA LEU A 8 3.22 -12.96 17.98
C LEU A 8 4.07 -14.19 18.35
N LEU A 9 4.73 -14.17 19.51
CA LEU A 9 5.54 -15.32 19.95
C LEU A 9 4.70 -16.54 20.32
N ALA A 10 3.41 -16.36 20.61
CA ALA A 10 2.47 -17.45 20.86
C ALA A 10 1.76 -17.96 19.57
N SER A 11 1.95 -17.31 18.42
CA SER A 11 1.19 -17.57 17.18
C SER A 11 1.97 -18.28 16.07
N LEU A 12 3.19 -18.76 16.34
CA LEU A 12 4.02 -19.52 15.39
C LEU A 12 3.60 -21.01 15.30
N ASP A 13 2.29 -21.26 15.15
CA ASP A 13 1.70 -22.57 14.84
C ASP A 13 1.12 -22.49 13.40
N PRO A 14 1.13 -23.57 12.58
CA PRO A 14 0.90 -23.50 11.13
C PRO A 14 -0.40 -22.76 10.75
N CYS A 15 -0.37 -22.08 9.59
CA CYS A 15 -1.50 -21.34 8.99
C CYS A 15 -2.85 -22.10 8.92
N SER A 16 -2.85 -23.44 9.09
CA SER A 16 -4.06 -24.27 9.15
C SER A 16 -4.58 -24.57 10.56
N ARG A 17 -3.74 -24.53 11.61
CA ARG A 17 -4.08 -24.98 12.98
C ARG A 17 -4.25 -23.84 13.99
N ALA A 18 -3.60 -22.70 13.77
CA ALA A 18 -3.71 -21.56 14.67
C ALA A 18 -5.11 -20.91 14.59
N LYS A 19 -5.77 -20.75 15.75
CA LYS A 19 -7.12 -20.14 15.89
C LYS A 19 -7.05 -18.61 16.03
N TRP A 20 -6.41 -17.92 15.10
CA TRP A 20 -6.47 -16.45 15.06
C TRP A 20 -7.22 -15.96 13.83
N ASP A 21 -7.89 -14.83 14.04
CA ASP A 21 -8.67 -14.11 13.04
C ASP A 21 -7.72 -13.25 12.21
N ALA A 22 -7.65 -13.56 10.91
CA ALA A 22 -6.74 -12.89 9.99
C ALA A 22 -7.08 -11.41 9.77
N ASP A 23 -8.34 -11.05 9.94
CA ASP A 23 -8.83 -9.69 9.73
C ASP A 23 -8.60 -8.85 11.00
N ALA A 24 -8.78 -9.44 12.18
CA ALA A 24 -8.39 -8.81 13.43
C ALA A 24 -6.88 -8.51 13.47
N VAL A 25 -6.03 -9.45 13.02
CA VAL A 25 -4.58 -9.21 12.95
C VAL A 25 -4.22 -8.21 11.85
N ARG A 26 -4.92 -8.19 10.72
CA ARG A 26 -4.78 -7.12 9.72
C ARG A 26 -5.04 -5.75 10.36
N ASP A 27 -6.08 -5.62 11.18
CA ASP A 27 -6.39 -4.37 11.87
C ASP A 27 -5.32 -4.03 12.94
N GLU A 28 -4.75 -5.02 13.63
CA GLU A 28 -3.57 -4.82 14.50
C GLU A 28 -2.33 -4.37 13.71
N VAL A 29 -2.07 -4.93 12.52
CA VAL A 29 -0.99 -4.52 11.62
C VAL A 29 -1.19 -3.08 11.17
N ARG A 30 -2.42 -2.71 10.77
CA ARG A 30 -2.78 -1.34 10.44
C ARG A 30 -2.48 -0.40 11.60
N GLY A 31 -2.92 -0.74 12.82
CA GLY A 31 -2.64 0.05 14.02
C GLY A 31 -1.13 0.23 14.25
N TYR A 32 -0.36 -0.85 14.15
CA TYR A 32 1.10 -0.82 14.29
C TYR A 32 1.77 0.09 13.26
N VAL A 33 1.36 0.00 11.98
CA VAL A 33 1.88 0.85 10.90
C VAL A 33 1.57 2.32 11.16
N LEU A 34 0.34 2.65 11.55
CA LEU A 34 -0.06 4.03 11.79
C LEU A 34 0.62 4.62 13.02
N GLU A 35 0.81 3.84 14.08
CA GLU A 35 1.52 4.25 15.30
C GLU A 35 2.98 4.60 15.01
N HIS A 36 3.67 3.78 14.22
CA HIS A 36 5.13 3.88 14.06
C HIS A 36 5.57 4.61 12.79
N LEU A 37 4.75 4.61 11.73
CA LEU A 37 5.03 5.28 10.46
C LEU A 37 4.20 6.55 10.27
N HIS A 38 3.60 7.08 11.34
CA HIS A 38 2.74 8.26 11.32
C HIS A 38 3.29 9.38 10.43
N ASN A 39 2.43 9.92 9.57
CA ASN A 39 2.80 10.99 8.66
C ASN A 39 1.54 11.75 8.21
N GLU A 40 1.45 13.03 8.52
CA GLU A 40 0.31 13.88 8.14
C GLU A 40 0.09 13.97 6.62
N ARG A 41 1.15 13.75 5.84
CA ARG A 41 1.13 13.77 4.37
C ARG A 41 1.05 12.38 3.76
N ALA A 42 0.68 11.36 4.54
CA ALA A 42 0.54 10.02 4.03
C ALA A 42 -0.52 9.94 2.93
N VAL A 43 -0.24 9.11 1.94
CA VAL A 43 -1.14 8.77 0.84
C VAL A 43 -1.47 7.30 0.99
N LEU A 44 -2.76 6.95 0.89
CA LEU A 44 -3.15 5.56 0.72
C LEU A 44 -3.01 5.21 -0.76
N VAL A 45 -2.16 4.25 -1.09
CA VAL A 45 -1.95 3.80 -2.46
C VAL A 45 -2.62 2.45 -2.63
N VAL A 46 -3.53 2.35 -3.61
CA VAL A 46 -4.20 1.11 -3.97
C VAL A 46 -3.54 0.56 -5.24
N ASP A 47 -3.22 -0.73 -5.21
CA ASP A 47 -2.76 -1.48 -6.37
C ASP A 47 -2.99 -2.98 -6.14
N GLU A 48 -2.91 -3.77 -7.20
CA GLU A 48 -2.99 -5.21 -7.14
C GLU A 48 -1.68 -5.90 -7.53
N THR A 49 -1.49 -7.11 -7.04
CA THR A 49 -0.46 -8.00 -7.57
C THR A 49 -1.02 -9.40 -7.79
N GLY A 50 -0.49 -10.08 -8.80
CA GLY A 50 -0.95 -11.39 -9.23
C GLY A 50 0.15 -12.43 -9.10
N ASP A 51 -0.14 -13.52 -8.40
CA ASP A 51 0.78 -14.63 -8.19
C ASP A 51 0.40 -15.78 -9.11
N VAL A 52 1.34 -16.18 -9.97
CA VAL A 52 1.12 -17.28 -10.93
C VAL A 52 0.98 -18.59 -10.15
N LYS A 53 -0.09 -19.35 -10.43
CA LYS A 53 -0.37 -20.63 -9.78
C LYS A 53 -0.59 -21.73 -10.82
N LYS A 54 -0.31 -22.98 -10.44
CA LYS A 54 -0.61 -24.17 -11.24
C LYS A 54 -1.92 -24.82 -10.79
N GLY A 55 -2.70 -25.33 -11.74
CA GLY A 55 -3.98 -25.99 -11.47
C GLY A 55 -5.12 -25.04 -11.12
N ILE A 56 -6.27 -25.60 -10.76
CA ILE A 56 -7.55 -24.86 -10.59
C ILE A 56 -8.03 -24.78 -9.13
N GLY A 57 -7.32 -25.42 -8.20
CA GLY A 57 -7.75 -25.62 -6.82
C GLY A 57 -7.35 -24.54 -5.83
N THR A 58 -6.56 -23.53 -6.23
CA THR A 58 -6.21 -22.39 -5.38
C THR A 58 -7.32 -21.35 -5.46
N VAL A 59 -7.83 -20.91 -4.30
CA VAL A 59 -8.91 -19.92 -4.21
C VAL A 59 -8.67 -18.69 -5.08
N GLY A 60 -9.68 -18.27 -5.84
CA GLY A 60 -9.61 -17.10 -6.71
C GLY A 60 -8.71 -17.25 -7.95
N VAL A 61 -8.10 -18.41 -8.19
CA VAL A 61 -7.24 -18.61 -9.36
C VAL A 61 -8.06 -18.68 -10.65
N GLN A 62 -7.64 -17.94 -11.67
CA GLN A 62 -8.14 -18.07 -13.03
C GLN A 62 -7.11 -17.56 -14.03
N ARG A 63 -7.35 -17.80 -15.32
CA ARG A 63 -6.62 -17.11 -16.40
C ARG A 63 -7.03 -15.64 -16.40
N GLN A 64 -6.13 -14.77 -15.99
CA GLN A 64 -6.34 -13.32 -15.94
C GLN A 64 -5.04 -12.58 -16.21
N HIS A 65 -5.15 -11.30 -16.57
CA HIS A 65 -3.97 -10.47 -16.72
C HIS A 65 -3.28 -10.32 -15.37
N THR A 66 -1.96 -10.50 -15.34
CA THR A 66 -1.14 -10.31 -14.15
C THR A 66 0.00 -9.37 -14.49
N GLY A 67 0.12 -8.28 -13.73
CA GLY A 67 1.21 -7.32 -13.90
C GLY A 67 2.59 -7.96 -13.72
N THR A 68 2.69 -9.03 -12.91
CA THR A 68 3.94 -9.77 -12.70
C THR A 68 4.36 -10.61 -13.91
N ALA A 69 3.40 -11.19 -14.65
CA ALA A 69 3.70 -11.99 -15.84
C ALA A 69 3.65 -11.18 -17.16
N GLY A 70 3.10 -9.97 -17.14
CA GLY A 70 2.90 -9.12 -18.31
C GLY A 70 1.94 -9.70 -19.36
N ARG A 71 1.23 -10.79 -19.02
CA ARG A 71 0.39 -11.55 -19.94
C ARG A 71 -0.75 -12.24 -19.19
N ILE A 72 -1.68 -12.83 -19.93
CA ILE A 72 -2.76 -13.63 -19.34
C ILE A 72 -2.18 -14.97 -18.89
N GLU A 73 -2.18 -15.19 -17.57
CA GLU A 73 -1.74 -16.43 -16.95
C GLU A 73 -2.74 -16.90 -15.91
N ASN A 74 -2.63 -18.18 -15.54
CA ASN A 74 -3.37 -18.69 -14.41
C ASN A 74 -2.78 -18.11 -13.12
N ALA A 75 -3.46 -17.15 -12.52
CA ALA A 75 -2.96 -16.39 -11.39
C ALA A 75 -4.04 -16.15 -10.34
N GLN A 76 -3.60 -15.98 -9.11
CA GLN A 76 -4.40 -15.47 -8.00
C GLN A 76 -4.05 -13.99 -7.82
N VAL A 77 -5.04 -13.11 -7.81
CA VAL A 77 -4.83 -11.65 -7.70
C VAL A 77 -5.35 -11.15 -6.37
N ALA A 78 -4.62 -10.24 -5.74
CA ALA A 78 -5.02 -9.58 -4.52
C ALA A 78 -4.76 -8.08 -4.59
N VAL A 79 -5.70 -7.31 -4.06
CA VAL A 79 -5.65 -5.86 -3.93
C VAL A 79 -5.04 -5.51 -2.57
N TYR A 80 -4.16 -4.53 -2.55
CA TYR A 80 -3.48 -4.05 -1.33
C TYR A 80 -3.71 -2.56 -1.14
N LEU A 81 -3.91 -2.16 0.10
CA LEU A 81 -3.90 -0.75 0.51
C LEU A 81 -2.58 -0.47 1.21
N VAL A 82 -1.72 0.33 0.59
CA VAL A 82 -0.41 0.68 1.12
C VAL A 82 -0.44 2.09 1.70
N TYR A 83 -0.08 2.21 2.97
CA TYR A 83 0.12 3.49 3.62
C TYR A 83 1.50 4.04 3.24
N ALA A 84 1.53 5.08 2.42
CA ALA A 84 2.75 5.67 1.87
C ALA A 84 3.05 7.03 2.51
N GLY A 85 4.03 7.06 3.42
CA GLY A 85 4.64 8.29 3.93
C GLY A 85 5.82 8.75 3.08
N GLN A 86 6.40 9.92 3.41
CA GLN A 86 7.48 10.52 2.60
C GLN A 86 8.69 9.59 2.36
N ARG A 87 9.06 8.75 3.34
CA ARG A 87 10.24 7.86 3.27
C ARG A 87 9.95 6.41 3.65
N ARG A 88 8.70 6.08 3.93
CA ARG A 88 8.30 4.83 4.60
C ARG A 88 6.98 4.37 4.02
N HIS A 89 6.80 3.08 3.86
CA HIS A 89 5.55 2.51 3.37
C HIS A 89 5.36 1.10 3.92
N ALA A 90 4.11 0.73 4.14
CA ALA A 90 3.70 -0.62 4.51
C ALA A 90 2.24 -0.85 4.11
N ALA A 91 1.87 -2.09 3.81
CA ALA A 91 0.47 -2.44 3.59
C ALA A 91 -0.31 -2.39 4.92
N VAL A 92 -1.47 -1.77 4.87
CA VAL A 92 -2.41 -1.63 6.00
C VAL A 92 -3.70 -2.43 5.78
N ASP A 93 -3.89 -2.95 4.57
CA ASP A 93 -5.04 -3.76 4.21
C ASP A 93 -4.74 -4.66 3.00
N ARG A 94 -5.51 -5.74 2.86
CA ARG A 94 -5.48 -6.71 1.75
C ARG A 94 -6.88 -7.27 1.47
N GLU A 95 -7.21 -7.50 0.20
CA GLU A 95 -8.38 -8.27 -0.21
C GLU A 95 -8.07 -9.19 -1.38
N LEU A 96 -8.66 -10.38 -1.37
CA LEU A 96 -8.53 -11.31 -2.49
C LEU A 96 -9.51 -10.94 -3.59
N TYR A 97 -9.05 -10.85 -4.83
CA TYR A 97 -9.95 -10.80 -5.97
C TYR A 97 -10.53 -12.20 -6.23
N VAL A 98 -11.83 -12.37 -5.97
CA VAL A 98 -12.58 -13.59 -6.25
C VAL A 98 -13.35 -13.42 -7.55
N PRO A 99 -12.96 -14.09 -8.64
CA PRO A 99 -13.59 -13.87 -9.94
C PRO A 99 -15.03 -14.37 -10.00
N ARG A 100 -15.81 -13.82 -10.96
CA ARG A 100 -17.20 -14.26 -11.20
C ARG A 100 -17.31 -15.76 -11.42
N SER A 101 -16.35 -16.35 -12.14
CA SER A 101 -16.25 -17.79 -12.41
C SER A 101 -16.12 -18.66 -11.15
N TRP A 102 -15.73 -18.09 -10.02
CA TRP A 102 -15.75 -18.74 -8.72
C TRP A 102 -17.09 -18.55 -8.01
N THR A 103 -17.58 -17.31 -7.95
CA THR A 103 -18.80 -16.96 -7.20
C THR A 103 -20.08 -17.57 -7.81
N THR A 104 -20.03 -18.01 -9.07
CA THR A 104 -21.12 -18.77 -9.70
C THR A 104 -21.09 -20.28 -9.41
N ASP A 105 -20.09 -20.76 -8.65
CA ASP A 105 -19.92 -22.16 -8.25
C ASP A 105 -19.83 -22.25 -6.70
N PRO A 106 -20.98 -22.43 -6.02
CA PRO A 106 -21.05 -22.49 -4.57
C PRO A 106 -20.25 -23.65 -3.95
N ASP A 107 -20.20 -24.81 -4.62
CA ASP A 107 -19.45 -25.97 -4.15
C ASP A 107 -17.95 -25.69 -4.16
N ARG A 108 -17.44 -25.08 -5.23
CA ARG A 108 -16.05 -24.64 -5.32
C ARG A 108 -15.72 -23.58 -4.28
N CYS A 109 -16.62 -22.62 -4.04
CA CYS A 109 -16.46 -21.61 -2.99
C CYS A 109 -16.36 -22.25 -1.59
N ARG A 110 -17.30 -23.15 -1.25
CA ARG A 110 -17.27 -23.90 0.02
C ARG A 110 -15.99 -24.72 0.17
N ALA A 111 -15.57 -25.45 -0.87
CA ALA A 111 -14.36 -26.26 -0.84
C ALA A 111 -13.09 -25.43 -0.60
N ALA A 112 -13.06 -24.20 -1.11
CA ALA A 112 -11.99 -23.23 -0.89
C ALA A 112 -12.12 -22.45 0.43
N GLY A 113 -13.21 -22.61 1.17
CA GLY A 113 -13.47 -21.91 2.43
C GLY A 113 -13.84 -20.44 2.25
N LEU A 114 -14.46 -20.08 1.12
CA LEU A 114 -15.14 -18.80 0.96
C LEU A 114 -16.51 -18.89 1.67
N GLY A 115 -16.95 -17.79 2.28
CA GLY A 115 -18.25 -17.72 2.95
C GLY A 115 -19.42 -17.81 1.95
N GLU A 116 -20.60 -18.22 2.43
CA GLU A 116 -21.79 -18.36 1.58
C GLU A 116 -22.24 -17.04 0.93
N GLU A 117 -21.97 -15.91 1.60
CA GLU A 117 -22.30 -14.57 1.11
C GLU A 117 -21.22 -13.98 0.18
N THR A 118 -20.18 -14.75 -0.19
CA THR A 118 -19.10 -14.24 -1.05
C THR A 118 -19.62 -13.92 -2.45
N ALA A 119 -19.87 -12.63 -2.70
CA ALA A 119 -20.28 -12.13 -4.01
C ALA A 119 -19.07 -11.64 -4.83
N PHE A 120 -19.26 -11.55 -6.14
CA PHE A 120 -18.26 -10.97 -7.03
C PHE A 120 -18.11 -9.48 -6.73
N ALA A 121 -16.85 -9.04 -6.57
CA ALA A 121 -16.48 -7.62 -6.46
C ALA A 121 -15.29 -7.35 -7.39
N THR A 122 -15.35 -6.23 -8.10
CA THR A 122 -14.24 -5.73 -8.93
C THR A 122 -13.10 -5.19 -8.06
N ASN A 123 -11.87 -5.11 -8.58
CA ASN A 123 -10.74 -4.51 -7.83
C ASN A 123 -11.06 -3.11 -7.28
N PRO A 124 -11.71 -2.19 -8.03
CA PRO A 124 -12.09 -0.89 -7.47
C PRO A 124 -13.16 -0.95 -6.38
N GLU A 125 -14.06 -1.94 -6.41
CA GLU A 125 -15.01 -2.16 -5.32
C GLU A 125 -14.31 -2.68 -4.06
N LEU A 126 -13.38 -3.61 -4.20
CA LEU A 126 -12.51 -4.07 -3.11
C LEU A 126 -11.72 -2.89 -2.52
N ALA A 127 -11.13 -2.04 -3.37
CA ALA A 127 -10.45 -0.83 -2.95
C ALA A 127 -11.35 0.12 -2.16
N ALA A 128 -12.58 0.35 -2.63
CA ALA A 128 -13.55 1.18 -1.93
C ALA A 128 -13.88 0.61 -0.54
N TYR A 129 -14.08 -0.71 -0.42
CA TYR A 129 -14.29 -1.36 0.87
C TYR A 129 -13.09 -1.21 1.80
N MET A 130 -11.87 -1.40 1.29
CA MET A 130 -10.64 -1.27 2.09
C MET A 130 -10.43 0.17 2.57
N VAL A 131 -10.71 1.17 1.73
CA VAL A 131 -10.61 2.58 2.11
C VAL A 131 -11.71 2.94 3.12
N ALA A 132 -12.97 2.55 2.89
CA ALA A 132 -14.06 2.78 3.83
C ALA A 132 -13.73 2.15 5.19
N ARG A 133 -13.30 0.89 5.23
CA ARG A 133 -12.86 0.20 6.45
C ARG A 133 -11.71 0.92 7.17
N PHE A 134 -10.78 1.54 6.44
CA PHE A 134 -9.72 2.36 7.02
C PHE A 134 -10.27 3.63 7.68
N LEU A 135 -11.17 4.34 6.99
CA LEU A 135 -11.74 5.61 7.45
C LEU A 135 -12.76 5.43 8.59
N ASP A 136 -13.63 4.42 8.48
CA ASP A 136 -14.66 4.07 9.47
C ASP A 136 -14.05 3.58 10.79
N ALA A 137 -12.85 2.99 10.74
CA ALA A 137 -12.06 2.68 11.94
C ALA A 137 -11.50 3.94 12.65
N GLY A 138 -11.82 5.14 12.16
CA GLY A 138 -11.42 6.41 12.77
C GLY A 138 -10.05 6.92 12.31
N HIS A 139 -9.37 6.21 11.41
CA HIS A 139 -8.11 6.68 10.85
C HIS A 139 -8.35 7.80 9.83
N ARG A 140 -7.28 8.51 9.49
CA ARG A 140 -7.32 9.64 8.55
C ARG A 140 -6.18 9.49 7.55
N ALA A 141 -6.50 9.73 6.28
CA ALA A 141 -5.54 9.95 5.22
C ALA A 141 -6.09 11.04 4.32
N ALA A 142 -5.30 12.05 4.02
CA ALA A 142 -5.76 13.18 3.21
C ALA A 142 -5.92 12.81 1.72
N TRP A 143 -5.25 11.74 1.28
CA TRP A 143 -5.10 11.41 -0.12
C TRP A 143 -5.16 9.91 -0.39
N VAL A 144 -5.80 9.55 -1.50
CA VAL A 144 -5.75 8.22 -2.12
C VAL A 144 -5.12 8.32 -3.52
N ALA A 145 -4.26 7.38 -3.87
CA ALA A 145 -3.70 7.23 -5.20
C ALA A 145 -3.90 5.81 -5.74
N GLY A 146 -4.00 5.68 -7.06
CA GLY A 146 -4.22 4.40 -7.73
C GLY A 146 -4.02 4.54 -9.23
N ASP A 147 -3.89 3.40 -9.91
CA ASP A 147 -3.70 3.34 -11.35
C ASP A 147 -5.02 3.50 -12.14
N GLU A 148 -4.98 3.18 -13.44
CA GLU A 148 -6.09 3.34 -14.36
C GLU A 148 -7.29 2.45 -14.02
N VAL A 149 -7.08 1.25 -13.46
CA VAL A 149 -8.14 0.33 -13.04
C VAL A 149 -9.03 1.01 -12.01
N TYR A 150 -8.43 1.74 -11.07
CA TYR A 150 -9.13 2.46 -10.01
C TYR A 150 -9.71 3.78 -10.48
N GLY A 151 -8.95 4.56 -11.26
CA GLY A 151 -9.39 5.89 -11.69
C GLY A 151 -10.53 5.88 -12.69
N GLY A 152 -10.73 4.77 -13.43
CA GLY A 152 -11.91 4.57 -14.27
C GLY A 152 -13.22 4.37 -13.50
N ASN A 153 -13.18 3.98 -12.22
CA ASN A 153 -14.37 3.60 -11.47
C ASN A 153 -15.08 4.80 -10.81
N PRO A 154 -16.32 5.13 -11.20
CA PRO A 154 -17.05 6.26 -10.62
C PRO A 154 -17.46 6.04 -9.17
N LYS A 155 -17.80 4.80 -8.78
CA LYS A 155 -18.25 4.48 -7.41
C LYS A 155 -17.13 4.71 -6.39
N LEU A 156 -15.91 4.24 -6.70
CA LEU A 156 -14.73 4.51 -5.87
C LEU A 156 -14.52 6.02 -5.70
N ARG A 157 -14.59 6.80 -6.79
CA ARG A 157 -14.43 8.26 -6.70
C ARG A 157 -15.52 8.90 -5.84
N SER A 158 -16.78 8.54 -6.04
CA SER A 158 -17.89 9.06 -5.23
C SER A 158 -17.70 8.77 -3.74
N THR A 159 -17.33 7.54 -3.37
CA THR A 159 -17.03 7.18 -1.97
C THR A 159 -15.91 8.04 -1.40
N LEU A 160 -14.83 8.28 -2.15
CA LEU A 160 -13.74 9.15 -1.69
C LEU A 160 -14.19 10.61 -1.49
N GLU A 161 -15.02 11.13 -2.40
CA GLU A 161 -15.57 12.49 -2.30
C GLU A 161 -16.53 12.63 -1.11
N GLU A 162 -17.39 11.64 -0.87
CA GLU A 162 -18.32 11.56 0.28
C GLU A 162 -17.59 11.56 1.62
N HIS A 163 -16.45 10.87 1.70
CA HIS A 163 -15.58 10.90 2.88
C HIS A 163 -14.67 12.14 2.95
N GLY A 164 -14.78 13.08 2.01
CA GLY A 164 -13.91 14.27 1.95
C GLY A 164 -12.43 13.93 1.77
N THR A 165 -12.12 12.80 1.15
CA THR A 165 -10.75 12.32 0.93
C THR A 165 -10.27 12.71 -0.47
N GLY A 166 -9.16 13.44 -0.55
CA GLY A 166 -8.57 13.80 -1.84
C GLY A 166 -8.11 12.58 -2.61
N TYR A 167 -8.07 12.65 -3.94
CA TYR A 167 -7.51 11.56 -4.74
C TYR A 167 -6.73 12.05 -5.94
N VAL A 168 -5.78 11.22 -6.39
CA VAL A 168 -5.11 11.30 -7.68
C VAL A 168 -5.10 9.90 -8.28
N LEU A 169 -6.03 9.63 -9.19
CA LEU A 169 -6.18 8.31 -9.80
C LEU A 169 -5.87 8.40 -11.29
N ALA A 170 -5.02 7.50 -11.80
CA ALA A 170 -4.70 7.49 -13.22
C ALA A 170 -5.94 7.16 -14.06
N VAL A 171 -6.00 7.68 -15.29
CA VAL A 171 -7.12 7.43 -16.21
C VAL A 171 -6.60 7.25 -17.63
N ALA A 172 -7.38 6.54 -18.45
CA ALA A 172 -7.09 6.34 -19.87
C ALA A 172 -6.95 7.69 -20.61
N CYS A 173 -6.19 7.69 -21.71
CA CYS A 173 -6.11 8.85 -22.60
C CYS A 173 -7.47 9.22 -23.24
N SER A 174 -8.36 8.22 -23.37
CA SER A 174 -9.74 8.35 -23.84
C SER A 174 -10.72 8.79 -22.76
N HIS A 175 -10.28 8.96 -21.51
CA HIS A 175 -11.15 9.38 -20.41
C HIS A 175 -11.80 10.73 -20.72
N GLU A 176 -13.12 10.81 -20.58
CA GLU A 176 -13.87 12.04 -20.81
C GLU A 176 -13.94 12.90 -19.54
N ALA A 177 -13.55 14.16 -19.69
CA ALA A 177 -13.59 15.15 -18.63
C ALA A 177 -14.45 16.35 -19.06
N ALA A 178 -15.40 16.72 -18.20
CA ALA A 178 -16.24 17.89 -18.41
C ALA A 178 -15.47 19.16 -18.06
N THR A 179 -15.39 20.08 -19.01
CA THR A 179 -14.95 21.46 -18.81
C THR A 179 -16.16 22.39 -18.75
N SER A 180 -15.96 23.67 -18.45
CA SER A 180 -17.07 24.65 -18.40
C SER A 180 -17.76 24.84 -19.76
N ALA A 181 -17.11 24.48 -20.86
CA ALA A 181 -17.65 24.58 -22.20
C ALA A 181 -18.27 23.26 -22.68
N GLU A 182 -17.52 22.16 -22.59
CA GLU A 182 -17.91 20.87 -23.16
C GLU A 182 -17.16 19.69 -22.50
N LYS A 183 -17.57 18.46 -22.83
CA LYS A 183 -16.81 17.24 -22.50
C LYS A 183 -15.75 16.99 -23.55
N PHE A 184 -14.52 16.71 -23.11
CA PHE A 184 -13.40 16.37 -23.98
C PHE A 184 -12.68 15.13 -23.47
N ARG A 185 -12.09 14.37 -24.39
CA ARG A 185 -11.08 13.35 -24.03
C ARG A 185 -9.83 14.00 -23.45
N ALA A 186 -9.20 13.32 -22.50
CA ALA A 186 -7.99 13.79 -21.83
C ALA A 186 -6.84 14.10 -22.82
N ASP A 187 -6.64 13.27 -23.83
CA ASP A 187 -5.64 13.49 -24.88
C ASP A 187 -5.90 14.74 -25.74
N THR A 188 -7.16 15.06 -25.97
CA THR A 188 -7.60 16.21 -26.75
C THR A 188 -7.42 17.49 -25.93
N LEU A 189 -7.69 17.43 -24.62
CA LEU A 189 -7.41 18.52 -23.70
C LEU A 189 -5.91 18.81 -23.60
N ALA A 190 -5.07 17.79 -23.54
CA ALA A 190 -3.62 17.96 -23.46
C ALA A 190 -3.03 18.75 -24.63
N LYS A 191 -3.55 18.54 -25.84
CA LYS A 191 -3.15 19.29 -27.05
C LYS A 191 -3.52 20.77 -26.97
N LYS A 192 -4.51 21.14 -26.15
CA LYS A 192 -4.95 22.53 -25.96
C LYS A 192 -4.19 23.25 -24.83
N VAL A 193 -3.35 22.55 -24.07
CA VAL A 193 -2.58 23.16 -22.97
C VAL A 193 -1.48 24.05 -23.54
N PRO A 194 -1.47 25.36 -23.24
CA PRO A 194 -0.45 26.27 -23.75
C PRO A 194 0.92 25.94 -23.15
N LYS A 195 2.00 26.17 -23.91
CA LYS A 195 3.38 25.86 -23.49
C LYS A 195 3.73 26.42 -22.10
N ARG A 196 3.26 27.63 -21.79
CA ARG A 196 3.49 28.33 -20.50
C ARG A 196 2.81 27.69 -19.28
N ALA A 197 1.82 26.82 -19.48
CA ALA A 197 1.11 26.16 -18.39
C ALA A 197 1.83 24.89 -17.89
N TRP A 198 2.83 24.41 -18.63
CA TRP A 198 3.64 23.26 -18.23
C TRP A 198 4.72 23.68 -17.23
N GLN A 199 4.79 22.97 -16.10
CA GLN A 199 5.76 23.19 -15.04
C GLN A 199 6.63 21.96 -14.84
N LYS A 200 7.95 22.15 -14.76
CA LYS A 200 8.90 21.06 -14.45
C LYS A 200 8.87 20.78 -12.95
N LEU A 201 8.34 19.62 -12.56
CA LEU A 201 8.21 19.23 -11.15
C LEU A 201 8.68 17.79 -10.93
N SER A 202 9.16 17.51 -9.72
CA SER A 202 9.59 16.16 -9.33
C SER A 202 8.46 15.39 -8.65
N ALA A 203 8.16 14.20 -9.16
CA ALA A 203 7.25 13.23 -8.54
C ALA A 203 7.96 12.35 -7.48
N GLY A 204 8.92 12.94 -6.76
CA GLY A 204 9.75 12.26 -5.76
C GLY A 204 11.09 11.72 -6.28
N THR A 205 11.88 11.17 -5.36
CA THR A 205 13.18 10.55 -5.62
C THR A 205 13.01 9.15 -6.21
N GLY A 206 13.75 8.83 -7.26
CA GLY A 206 13.92 7.48 -7.80
C GLY A 206 15.37 7.01 -7.69
N ALA A 207 15.64 5.78 -8.13
CA ALA A 207 16.98 5.17 -8.06
C ALA A 207 18.07 5.96 -8.82
N LYS A 208 17.69 6.77 -9.81
CA LYS A 208 18.58 7.62 -10.62
C LYS A 208 18.47 9.12 -10.26
N GLY A 209 17.96 9.45 -9.07
CA GLY A 209 17.71 10.82 -8.64
C GLY A 209 16.26 11.26 -8.82
N HIS A 210 16.02 12.58 -8.81
CA HIS A 210 14.66 13.15 -8.89
C HIS A 210 13.95 12.76 -10.18
N ARG A 211 12.73 12.19 -10.05
CA ARG A 211 11.85 11.89 -11.20
C ARG A 211 11.18 13.16 -11.67
N CYS A 212 11.87 13.90 -12.54
CA CYS A 212 11.40 15.18 -13.08
C CYS A 212 10.64 14.98 -14.39
N ASP A 213 9.36 15.32 -14.38
CA ASP A 213 8.50 15.36 -15.57
C ASP A 213 7.96 16.78 -15.76
N ASP A 214 7.38 17.06 -16.93
CA ASP A 214 6.60 18.28 -17.12
C ASP A 214 5.15 17.99 -16.73
N TRP A 215 4.53 18.89 -15.98
CA TRP A 215 3.17 18.73 -15.46
C TRP A 215 2.29 19.90 -15.83
N ALA A 216 1.03 19.62 -16.11
CA ALA A 216 -0.02 20.62 -16.30
C ALA A 216 -1.30 20.17 -15.57
N VAL A 217 -2.15 21.13 -15.25
CA VAL A 217 -3.46 20.86 -14.63
C VAL A 217 -4.54 21.65 -15.35
N ILE A 218 -5.70 21.03 -15.51
CA ILE A 218 -6.91 21.65 -16.07
C ILE A 218 -8.02 21.50 -15.05
N ASP A 219 -8.65 22.61 -14.67
CA ASP A 219 -9.84 22.58 -13.81
C ASP A 219 -11.03 21.99 -14.58
N LEU A 220 -11.75 21.08 -13.93
CA LEU A 220 -12.92 20.41 -14.47
C LEU A 220 -14.18 21.08 -13.92
N ALA A 221 -15.17 21.26 -14.77
CA ALA A 221 -16.43 21.84 -14.35
C ALA A 221 -17.25 20.83 -13.54
N ASN A 222 -17.63 21.24 -12.34
CA ASN A 222 -18.58 20.53 -11.51
C ASN A 222 -19.27 21.55 -10.58
N PRO A 223 -20.61 21.53 -10.44
CA PRO A 223 -21.32 22.40 -9.51
C PRO A 223 -21.11 22.02 -8.03
N ASP A 224 -20.73 20.78 -7.74
CA ASP A 224 -20.57 20.28 -6.38
C ASP A 224 -19.29 20.84 -5.72
N PRO A 225 -19.27 21.03 -4.39
CA PRO A 225 -18.10 21.48 -3.66
C PRO A 225 -16.84 20.63 -3.94
N GLY A 226 -15.69 21.27 -3.74
CA GLY A 226 -14.37 20.66 -3.96
C GLY A 226 -13.77 20.96 -5.33
N SER A 227 -12.45 20.88 -5.41
CA SER A 227 -11.69 21.10 -6.64
C SER A 227 -11.54 19.78 -7.39
N ARG A 228 -12.00 19.74 -8.64
CA ARG A 228 -11.83 18.59 -9.55
C ARG A 228 -10.95 18.99 -10.71
N GLN A 229 -9.92 18.21 -10.96
CA GLN A 229 -8.86 18.60 -11.89
C GLN A 229 -8.40 17.40 -12.73
N LEU A 230 -7.99 17.67 -13.97
CA LEU A 230 -7.25 16.73 -14.80
C LEU A 230 -5.77 17.09 -14.72
N LEU A 231 -5.00 16.23 -14.06
CA LEU A 231 -3.54 16.33 -14.00
C LEU A 231 -2.94 15.60 -15.20
N ILE A 232 -2.00 16.25 -15.87
CA ILE A 232 -1.34 15.75 -17.07
C ILE A 232 0.15 15.72 -16.81
N ARG A 233 0.75 14.55 -17.00
CA ARG A 233 2.20 14.34 -16.95
C ARG A 233 2.72 14.16 -18.36
N ARG A 234 3.83 14.80 -18.69
CA ARG A 234 4.59 14.58 -19.90
C ARG A 234 6.01 14.15 -19.54
N ASN A 235 6.38 12.95 -19.99
CA ASN A 235 7.74 12.46 -19.89
C ASN A 235 8.66 13.36 -20.72
N ARG A 236 9.73 13.88 -20.10
CA ARG A 236 10.62 14.85 -20.75
C ARG A 236 11.54 14.25 -21.81
N THR A 237 11.76 12.94 -21.75
CA THR A 237 12.61 12.21 -22.70
C THR A 237 11.80 11.61 -23.84
N THR A 238 10.68 10.95 -23.53
CA THR A 238 9.87 10.22 -24.52
C THR A 238 8.72 11.05 -25.08
N GLY A 239 8.32 12.14 -24.41
CA GLY A 239 7.13 12.91 -24.75
C GLY A 239 5.81 12.21 -24.40
N GLU A 240 5.86 11.01 -23.82
CA GLU A 240 4.70 10.22 -23.44
C GLU A 240 3.83 10.96 -22.41
N LEU A 241 2.52 10.90 -22.62
CA LEU A 241 1.54 11.55 -21.75
C LEU A 241 0.86 10.53 -20.84
N ALA A 242 0.69 10.90 -19.58
CA ALA A 242 -0.16 10.17 -18.63
C ALA A 242 -1.15 11.15 -17.97
N TYR A 243 -2.33 10.63 -17.64
CA TYR A 243 -3.46 11.43 -17.18
C TYR A 243 -3.92 10.92 -15.82
N CYS A 244 -4.27 11.85 -14.92
CA CYS A 244 -4.86 11.51 -13.65
C CYS A 244 -6.07 12.41 -13.38
N ARG A 245 -7.17 11.80 -12.94
CA ARG A 245 -8.30 12.54 -12.38
C ARG A 245 -8.02 12.82 -10.92
N CYS A 246 -8.20 14.09 -10.54
CA CYS A 246 -7.89 14.57 -9.20
C CYS A 246 -9.13 15.17 -8.55
N TYR A 247 -9.21 15.00 -7.23
CA TYR A 247 -10.16 15.69 -6.38
C TYR A 247 -9.48 16.13 -5.08
N SER A 248 -9.89 17.28 -4.55
CA SER A 248 -9.55 17.74 -3.21
C SER A 248 -10.70 18.54 -2.61
N PRO A 249 -11.01 18.41 -1.31
CA PRO A 249 -12.06 19.20 -0.66
C PRO A 249 -11.84 20.71 -0.77
N THR A 250 -10.57 21.13 -0.74
CA THR A 250 -10.14 22.52 -0.92
C THR A 250 -9.08 22.60 -2.02
N PRO A 251 -9.00 23.69 -2.80
CA PRO A 251 -7.97 23.86 -3.81
C PRO A 251 -6.55 23.64 -3.25
N VAL A 252 -5.74 22.86 -3.96
CA VAL A 252 -4.34 22.60 -3.61
C VAL A 252 -3.41 22.99 -4.75
N PRO A 253 -2.15 23.36 -4.45
CA PRO A 253 -1.19 23.69 -5.49
C PRO A 253 -0.79 22.46 -6.31
N LEU A 254 -0.39 22.66 -7.58
CA LEU A 254 0.04 21.61 -8.50
C LEU A 254 1.10 20.67 -7.88
N ILE A 255 2.06 21.22 -7.12
CA ILE A 255 3.11 20.44 -6.47
C ILE A 255 2.57 19.37 -5.52
N GLU A 256 1.41 19.62 -4.88
CA GLU A 256 0.78 18.64 -3.99
C GLU A 256 0.17 17.49 -4.78
N LEU A 257 -0.52 17.76 -5.89
CA LEU A 257 -1.01 16.71 -6.79
C LEU A 257 0.13 15.87 -7.36
N VAL A 258 1.23 16.50 -7.77
CA VAL A 258 2.43 15.80 -8.27
C VAL A 258 3.06 14.92 -7.20
N ARG A 259 3.10 15.37 -5.94
CA ARG A 259 3.57 14.57 -4.80
C ARG A 259 2.70 13.33 -4.59
N VAL A 260 1.37 13.49 -4.63
CA VAL A 260 0.42 12.38 -4.45
C VAL A 260 0.56 11.39 -5.61
N ALA A 261 0.59 11.87 -6.87
CA ALA A 261 0.85 11.04 -8.05
C ALA A 261 2.16 10.26 -7.93
N GLY A 262 3.23 10.92 -7.48
CA GLY A 262 4.54 10.31 -7.27
C GLY A 262 4.58 9.26 -6.15
N SER A 263 3.63 9.31 -5.21
CA SER A 263 3.53 8.35 -4.11
C SER A 263 3.06 6.98 -4.59
N ARG A 264 2.43 6.88 -5.78
CA ARG A 264 1.99 5.60 -6.37
C ARG A 264 3.12 4.57 -6.44
N TRP A 265 4.34 4.99 -6.78
CA TRP A 265 5.50 4.10 -6.85
C TRP A 265 5.82 3.34 -5.55
N ARG A 266 5.37 3.84 -4.38
CA ARG A 266 5.59 3.15 -3.09
C ARG A 266 4.94 1.78 -3.03
N VAL A 267 3.86 1.55 -3.80
CA VAL A 267 3.23 0.24 -3.86
C VAL A 267 4.08 -0.77 -4.65
N GLU A 268 4.78 -0.31 -5.70
CA GLU A 268 5.70 -1.15 -6.47
C GLU A 268 6.92 -1.53 -5.62
N GLU A 269 7.46 -0.59 -4.84
CA GLU A 269 8.50 -0.88 -3.83
C GLU A 269 8.02 -1.85 -2.76
N PHE A 270 6.77 -1.69 -2.30
CA PHE A 270 6.14 -2.63 -1.36
C PHE A 270 6.04 -4.03 -1.98
N PHE A 271 5.59 -4.18 -3.22
CA PHE A 271 5.49 -5.49 -3.84
C PHE A 271 6.85 -6.16 -4.01
N GLN A 272 7.86 -5.41 -4.48
CA GLN A 272 9.21 -5.96 -4.62
C GLN A 272 9.78 -6.43 -3.28
N SER A 273 9.71 -5.58 -2.24
CA SER A 273 10.27 -5.88 -0.93
C SER A 273 9.41 -6.86 -0.11
N GLY A 274 8.09 -6.81 -0.24
CA GLY A 274 7.17 -7.73 0.39
C GLY A 274 7.34 -9.15 -0.14
N LYS A 275 7.49 -9.31 -1.46
CA LYS A 275 7.80 -10.61 -2.08
C LYS A 275 9.20 -11.08 -1.69
N GLY A 276 10.22 -10.25 -1.92
CA GLY A 276 11.62 -10.63 -1.71
C GLY A 276 12.06 -10.83 -0.25
N LEU A 277 11.47 -10.09 0.70
CA LEU A 277 11.92 -10.10 2.11
C LEU A 277 10.93 -10.76 3.08
N ALA A 278 9.64 -10.80 2.73
CA ALA A 278 8.57 -11.30 3.59
C ALA A 278 7.77 -12.46 2.99
N GLY A 279 8.15 -12.94 1.80
CA GLY A 279 7.53 -14.10 1.16
C GLY A 279 6.05 -13.88 0.80
N LEU A 280 5.67 -12.65 0.44
CA LEU A 280 4.27 -12.28 0.16
C LEU A 280 3.61 -13.21 -0.87
N ASP A 281 4.34 -13.65 -1.88
CA ASP A 281 3.89 -14.52 -2.99
C ASP A 281 4.34 -15.99 -2.87
N GLU A 282 5.12 -16.34 -1.83
CA GLU A 282 5.72 -17.68 -1.67
C GLU A 282 4.74 -18.73 -1.12
N HIS A 283 3.50 -18.34 -0.81
CA HIS A 283 2.52 -19.26 -0.26
C HIS A 283 2.08 -20.34 -1.27
N GLN A 284 1.95 -21.57 -0.77
CA GLN A 284 1.40 -22.71 -1.51
C GLN A 284 0.00 -23.11 -1.03
N VAL A 285 -0.61 -22.27 -0.19
CA VAL A 285 -1.94 -22.51 0.38
C VAL A 285 -3.04 -22.38 -0.68
N ARG A 286 -4.12 -23.17 -0.51
CA ARG A 286 -5.22 -23.25 -1.48
C ARG A 286 -6.54 -22.65 -1.00
N ARG A 287 -6.76 -22.59 0.32
CA ARG A 287 -8.01 -22.11 0.93
C ARG A 287 -7.92 -20.64 1.33
N TYR A 288 -9.06 -19.95 1.31
CA TYR A 288 -9.18 -18.52 1.62
C TYR A 288 -8.62 -18.17 3.00
N ALA A 289 -9.00 -18.90 4.04
CA ALA A 289 -8.52 -18.64 5.39
C ALA A 289 -6.99 -18.78 5.51
N SER A 290 -6.41 -19.78 4.84
CA SER A 290 -4.96 -19.99 4.84
C SER A 290 -4.22 -18.90 4.06
N TRP A 291 -4.77 -18.48 2.91
CA TRP A 291 -4.25 -17.36 2.12
C TRP A 291 -4.27 -16.06 2.95
N SER A 292 -5.43 -15.76 3.55
CA SER A 292 -5.64 -14.58 4.39
C SER A 292 -4.64 -14.51 5.54
N ARG A 293 -4.40 -15.62 6.24
CA ARG A 293 -3.41 -15.70 7.32
C ARG A 293 -1.99 -15.48 6.82
N TRP A 294 -1.59 -16.17 5.75
CA TRP A 294 -0.24 -16.04 5.20
C TRP A 294 0.06 -14.59 4.81
N VAL A 295 -0.80 -14.00 3.98
CA VAL A 295 -0.58 -12.64 3.47
C VAL A 295 -0.56 -11.63 4.62
N THR A 296 -1.41 -11.79 5.62
CA THR A 296 -1.39 -10.93 6.82
C THR A 296 -0.07 -11.04 7.60
N LEU A 297 0.48 -12.26 7.75
CA LEU A 297 1.79 -12.44 8.38
C LEU A 297 2.93 -11.85 7.55
N ALA A 298 2.89 -12.01 6.22
CA ALA A 298 3.86 -11.39 5.32
C ALA A 298 3.80 -9.85 5.40
N MET A 299 2.59 -9.27 5.45
CA MET A 299 2.39 -7.84 5.69
C MET A 299 2.99 -7.40 7.03
N LEU A 300 2.76 -8.16 8.09
CA LEU A 300 3.30 -7.88 9.43
C LEU A 300 4.83 -7.94 9.45
N ALA A 301 5.43 -8.97 8.83
CA ALA A 301 6.87 -9.11 8.72
C ALA A 301 7.49 -7.94 7.94
N HIS A 302 6.88 -7.55 6.83
CA HIS A 302 7.31 -6.38 6.07
C HIS A 302 7.16 -5.08 6.88
N ALA A 303 6.02 -4.87 7.53
CA ALA A 303 5.76 -3.71 8.37
C ALA A 303 6.78 -3.61 9.51
N PHE A 304 7.16 -4.73 10.12
CA PHE A 304 8.23 -4.79 11.12
C PHE A 304 9.56 -4.28 10.56
N LEU A 305 10.01 -4.78 9.40
CA LEU A 305 11.24 -4.32 8.75
C LEU A 305 11.18 -2.83 8.40
N ALA A 306 10.04 -2.36 7.89
CA ALA A 306 9.82 -0.96 7.55
C ALA A 306 9.89 -0.04 8.78
N VAL A 307 9.33 -0.48 9.91
CA VAL A 307 9.35 0.26 11.19
C VAL A 307 10.75 0.26 11.81
N VAL A 308 11.45 -0.88 11.86
CA VAL A 308 12.82 -0.93 12.39
C VAL A 308 13.74 -0.04 11.58
N ARG A 309 13.66 -0.12 10.24
CA ARG A 309 14.40 0.80 9.35
C ARG A 309 14.08 2.25 9.67
N ALA A 310 12.80 2.52 9.91
CA ALA A 310 12.35 3.87 10.15
C ALA A 310 12.88 4.47 11.44
N ASP A 311 12.86 3.69 12.51
CA ASP A 311 13.37 4.05 13.84
C ASP A 311 14.90 4.19 13.83
N GLU A 312 15.62 3.26 13.20
CA GLU A 312 17.09 3.37 13.05
C GLU A 312 17.47 4.64 12.28
N HIS A 313 16.80 4.96 11.17
CA HIS A 313 17.08 6.19 10.41
C HIS A 313 16.76 7.47 11.20
N ALA A 314 15.81 7.41 12.14
CA ALA A 314 15.45 8.55 12.97
C ALA A 314 16.43 8.75 14.13
N ARG A 315 16.89 7.66 14.76
CA ARG A 315 17.82 7.70 15.90
C ARG A 315 19.27 7.83 15.49
N ARG A 316 19.63 7.26 14.34
CA ARG A 316 21.00 7.14 13.83
C ARG A 316 21.01 7.49 12.35
N PRO A 317 20.93 8.78 12.01
CA PRO A 317 21.13 9.22 10.63
C PRO A 317 22.50 8.73 10.16
N ALA A 318 22.54 8.14 8.97
CA ALA A 318 23.78 7.64 8.40
C ALA A 318 24.78 8.80 8.24
N PRO A 319 26.04 8.62 8.64
CA PRO A 319 27.10 9.58 8.35
C PRO A 319 27.19 9.86 6.84
N ASP A 320 27.62 11.07 6.48
CA ASP A 320 27.82 11.44 5.08
C ASP A 320 28.75 10.43 4.37
N GLY A 321 28.30 9.92 3.23
CA GLY A 321 29.04 8.94 2.43
C GLY A 321 28.75 7.46 2.74
N LEU A 322 27.94 7.15 3.76
CA LEU A 322 27.52 5.78 4.04
C LEU A 322 26.08 5.51 3.59
N THR A 323 25.85 4.33 3.01
CA THR A 323 24.50 3.87 2.65
C THR A 323 23.69 3.60 3.92
N PRO A 324 22.52 4.23 4.11
CA PRO A 324 21.66 3.94 5.25
C PRO A 324 21.16 2.50 5.22
N LEU A 325 20.98 1.89 6.40
CA LEU A 325 20.45 0.53 6.54
C LEU A 325 19.17 0.32 5.72
N THR A 326 19.14 -0.76 4.95
CA THR A 326 17.98 -1.17 4.15
C THR A 326 17.15 -2.22 4.88
N CYS A 327 15.92 -2.48 4.41
CA CYS A 327 15.11 -3.57 4.97
C CYS A 327 15.79 -4.94 4.77
N ASN A 328 16.56 -5.11 3.69
CA ASN A 328 17.32 -6.32 3.41
C ASN A 328 18.43 -6.54 4.45
N ASP A 329 19.20 -5.50 4.77
CA ASP A 329 20.25 -5.58 5.79
C ASP A 329 19.67 -5.94 7.15
N ILE A 330 18.54 -5.33 7.51
CA ILE A 330 17.83 -5.64 8.76
C ILE A 330 17.35 -7.09 8.78
N GLN A 331 16.77 -7.58 7.68
CA GLN A 331 16.34 -8.98 7.58
C GLN A 331 17.52 -9.94 7.77
N HIS A 332 18.66 -9.70 7.11
CA HIS A 332 19.86 -10.52 7.27
C HIS A 332 20.37 -10.54 8.71
N LEU A 333 20.48 -9.36 9.34
CA LEU A 333 20.91 -9.24 10.73
C LEU A 333 19.98 -9.99 11.71
N TRP A 334 18.67 -9.89 11.50
CA TRP A 334 17.69 -10.62 12.29
C TRP A 334 17.79 -12.14 12.09
N ALA A 335 17.93 -12.58 10.83
CA ALA A 335 18.06 -13.99 10.52
C ALA A 335 19.35 -14.60 11.10
N ASP A 336 20.46 -13.86 11.08
CA ASP A 336 21.72 -14.28 11.69
C ASP A 336 21.64 -14.33 13.22
N THR A 337 20.97 -13.36 13.84
CA THR A 337 20.74 -13.34 15.29
C THR A 337 19.85 -14.51 15.73
N ALA A 338 18.81 -14.83 14.95
CA ALA A 338 17.94 -15.97 15.22
C ALA A 338 18.64 -17.33 15.05
N ARG A 339 19.51 -17.46 14.03
CA ARG A 339 20.28 -18.69 13.76
C ARG A 339 21.40 -18.94 14.77
N SER A 340 22.02 -17.89 15.30
CA SER A 340 23.20 -17.99 16.18
C SER A 340 22.88 -18.41 17.62
N GLY A 341 21.62 -18.74 17.95
CA GLY A 341 21.23 -19.29 19.26
C GLY A 341 21.51 -18.38 20.45
N HIS A 342 21.91 -17.12 20.21
CA HIS A 342 22.06 -16.13 21.25
C HIS A 342 20.65 -15.80 21.73
N SER A 343 20.26 -16.40 22.85
CA SER A 343 19.09 -16.00 23.64
C SER A 343 18.98 -14.49 23.60
N ALA A 344 17.78 -13.98 23.28
CA ALA A 344 17.43 -12.57 23.16
C ALA A 344 17.69 -11.79 24.47
N CYS A 345 18.95 -11.63 24.86
CA CYS A 345 19.40 -11.02 26.09
C CYS A 345 19.74 -9.53 25.90
N TRP A 346 19.73 -9.04 24.65
CA TRP A 346 19.90 -7.62 24.33
C TRP A 346 18.62 -6.77 24.48
N LEU A 347 17.50 -7.37 24.92
CA LEU A 347 16.22 -6.66 25.14
C LEU A 347 15.89 -6.37 26.62
N TYR A 348 16.81 -6.63 27.57
CA TYR A 348 16.63 -6.24 28.96
C TYR A 348 17.38 -4.93 29.29
N SER A 349 16.65 -3.82 29.30
CA SER A 349 17.04 -2.61 30.04
C SER A 349 16.96 -2.91 31.54
N LYS A 350 18.10 -3.08 32.22
CA LYS A 350 18.17 -2.96 33.68
C LYS A 350 18.12 -1.47 34.04
N THR A 351 16.92 -0.95 34.27
CA THR A 351 16.74 0.24 35.10
C THR A 351 16.50 -0.21 36.54
N SER A 352 17.55 -0.21 37.34
CA SER A 352 17.45 -0.13 38.80
C SER A 352 18.77 0.42 39.35
N THR A 353 18.92 1.73 39.28
CA THR A 353 19.86 2.47 40.11
C THR A 353 19.39 2.39 41.57
N ARG A 354 20.09 1.63 42.40
CA ARG A 354 20.13 1.87 43.86
C ARG A 354 21.54 2.37 44.19
N PRO A 355 21.70 3.47 44.95
CA PRO A 355 23.02 3.97 45.31
C PRO A 355 23.64 3.09 46.41
N PRO A 356 24.98 3.08 46.54
CA PRO A 356 25.66 2.26 47.54
C PRO A 356 25.50 2.88 48.94
N GLN A 357 24.96 2.12 49.88
CA GLN A 357 25.10 2.42 51.31
C GLN A 357 26.48 1.96 51.79
N ALA A 358 27.23 2.92 52.34
CA ALA A 358 28.48 2.72 53.03
C ALA A 358 28.30 1.79 54.24
N ARG A 359 29.14 0.74 54.33
CA ARG A 359 29.33 0.00 55.58
C ARG A 359 30.26 0.81 56.48
N CYS A 360 29.69 1.36 57.55
CA CYS A 360 30.45 1.76 58.72
C CYS A 360 30.63 0.52 59.63
N SER A 361 31.84 0.34 60.14
CA SER A 361 32.21 -0.62 61.16
C SER A 361 31.63 -0.25 62.53
N ARG A 362 31.30 -1.25 63.37
CA ARG A 362 31.73 -1.38 64.78
C ARG A 362 31.03 -2.55 65.49
N HIS A 363 31.90 -3.26 66.23
CA HIS A 363 31.73 -4.17 67.37
C HIS A 363 31.02 -5.51 67.17
#